data_AF-A0A534D6J1-F1
#
_entry.id   AF-A0A534D6J1-F1
#
_cell.length_a   1.000
_cell.length_b   1.000
_cell.length_c   1.000
_cell.angle_alpha   90.00
_cell.angle_beta   90.00
_cell.angle_gamma   90.00
#
_symmetry.space_group_name_H-M   'P 1'
#
loop_
_entity.id
_entity.type
_entity.pdbx_description
1 polymer ?
#
loop_
_entity_poly.entity_id
_entity_poly.type
_entity_poly.pdbx_seq_one_letter_code
_entity_poly.pdbx_strand_id
1 'polypeptide(L)'
;MHPDLDRERSLARRLRELPEEAAQPYGWREFQRRSLARTRPAQGLAGGRAVATAGVLALGVIAVWARLGGWSPQPARPQSALTAPLPSSAAGHTAAMERWLASLPSEPAVVHVGTRAAVTGLEDRIAQVDDLLSAERLDQAHPARLLALQQARTRLVGALVQVRYAETLADESR
;
A
#
# COMPACT_ATOMS: atom_id res chain seq x y z
N MET A 1 33.11 -19.40 13.99
CA MET A 1 32.01 -20.11 13.30
C MET A 1 30.90 -19.11 13.03
N HIS A 2 30.45 -18.95 11.79
CA HIS A 2 29.46 -17.94 11.40
C HIS A 2 28.17 -18.65 10.94
N PRO A 3 27.09 -18.64 11.75
CA PRO A 3 25.91 -19.48 11.55
C PRO A 3 25.14 -19.17 10.25
N ASP A 4 25.33 -17.96 9.70
CA ASP A 4 24.66 -17.52 8.47
C ASP A 4 25.22 -18.22 7.22
N LEU A 5 26.54 -18.37 7.15
CA LEU A 5 27.21 -19.08 6.05
C LEU A 5 26.83 -20.56 6.02
N ASP A 6 26.59 -21.17 7.19
CA ASP A 6 26.15 -22.55 7.28
C ASP A 6 24.68 -22.71 6.85
N ARG A 7 23.85 -21.70 7.11
CA ARG A 7 22.47 -21.62 6.61
C ARG A 7 22.43 -21.50 5.09
N GLU A 8 23.22 -20.60 4.51
CA GLU A 8 23.33 -20.43 3.05
C GLU A 8 23.82 -21.71 2.36
N ARG A 9 24.85 -22.37 2.91
CA ARG A 9 25.37 -23.64 2.38
C ARG A 9 24.34 -24.77 2.45
N SER A 10 23.53 -24.79 3.49
CA SER A 10 22.45 -25.79 3.64
C SER A 10 21.33 -25.55 2.64
N LEU A 11 20.97 -24.28 2.40
CA LEU A 11 19.96 -23.90 1.40
C LEU A 11 20.44 -24.19 -0.02
N ALA A 12 21.68 -23.83 -0.35
CA ALA A 12 22.27 -24.10 -1.66
C ALA A 12 22.39 -25.60 -1.97
N ARG A 13 22.49 -26.45 -0.94
CA ARG A 13 22.45 -27.90 -1.07
C ARG A 13 21.03 -28.40 -1.32
N ARG A 14 20.07 -27.96 -0.50
CA ARG A 14 18.66 -28.32 -0.65
C ARG A 14 18.07 -27.89 -2.00
N LEU A 15 18.46 -26.73 -2.52
CA LEU A 15 18.04 -26.25 -3.84
C LEU A 15 18.59 -27.11 -4.99
N ARG A 16 19.81 -27.66 -4.83
CA ARG A 16 20.40 -28.59 -5.79
C ARG A 16 19.82 -30.00 -5.72
N GLU A 17 19.27 -30.37 -4.57
CA GLU A 17 18.61 -31.66 -4.34
C GLU A 17 17.13 -31.65 -4.77
N LEU A 18 16.58 -30.49 -5.18
CA LEU A 18 15.24 -30.44 -5.73
C LEU A 18 15.20 -31.13 -7.10
N PRO A 19 14.23 -32.03 -7.34
CA PRO A 19 14.08 -32.68 -8.63
C PRO A 19 13.80 -31.62 -9.71
N GLU A 20 14.52 -31.70 -10.84
CA GLU A 20 14.26 -30.85 -12.00
C GLU A 20 12.87 -31.17 -12.54
N GLU A 21 11.97 -30.19 -12.40
CA GLU A 21 10.65 -30.13 -13.04
C GLU A 21 9.68 -31.29 -12.80
N ALA A 22 8.81 -31.09 -11.81
CA ALA A 22 7.46 -31.63 -11.89
C ALA A 22 6.79 -31.09 -13.15
N ALA A 23 6.40 -31.97 -14.08
CA ALA A 23 5.69 -31.61 -15.29
C ALA A 23 4.46 -30.74 -14.93
N GLN A 24 4.54 -29.44 -15.24
CA GLN A 24 3.46 -28.53 -14.90
C GLN A 24 2.23 -28.89 -15.75
N PRO A 25 1.08 -29.22 -15.15
CA PRO A 25 -0.09 -29.72 -15.88
C PRO A 25 -0.70 -28.67 -16.83
N TYR A 26 -0.29 -27.41 -16.73
CA TYR A 26 -0.75 -26.32 -17.58
C TYR A 26 0.41 -25.37 -17.93
N GLY A 27 0.46 -24.93 -19.18
CA GLY A 27 1.50 -24.00 -19.65
C GLY A 27 1.23 -22.53 -19.30
N TRP A 28 2.25 -21.69 -19.50
CA TRP A 28 2.23 -20.25 -19.22
C TRP A 28 1.02 -19.50 -19.79
N ARG A 29 0.55 -19.87 -20.99
CA ARG A 29 -0.62 -19.25 -21.62
C ARG A 29 -1.92 -19.48 -20.83
N GLU A 30 -2.05 -20.62 -20.17
CA GLU A 30 -3.22 -20.93 -19.33
C GLU A 30 -3.18 -20.16 -18.01
N PHE A 31 -1.99 -20.01 -17.44
CA PHE A 31 -1.78 -19.13 -16.29
C PHE A 31 -2.15 -17.68 -16.63
N GLN A 32 -1.70 -17.16 -17.78
CA GLN A 32 -2.08 -15.82 -18.25
C GLN A 32 -3.58 -15.68 -18.49
N ARG A 33 -4.24 -16.69 -19.08
CA ARG A 33 -5.70 -16.69 -19.23
C ARG A 33 -6.42 -16.54 -17.89
N ARG A 34 -5.99 -17.30 -16.89
CA ARG A 34 -6.60 -17.28 -15.56
C ARG A 34 -6.29 -16.02 -14.77
N SER A 35 -5.09 -15.46 -14.89
CA SER A 35 -4.75 -14.19 -14.24
C SER A 35 -5.59 -13.04 -14.81
N LEU A 36 -5.76 -12.99 -16.14
CA LEU A 36 -6.60 -12.00 -16.81
C LEU A 36 -8.10 -12.19 -16.53
N ALA A 37 -8.56 -13.43 -16.33
CA ALA A 37 -9.95 -13.69 -15.95
C ALA A 37 -10.29 -13.22 -14.53
N ARG A 38 -9.31 -13.23 -13.60
CA ARG A 38 -9.47 -12.71 -12.23
C ARG A 38 -9.43 -11.18 -12.15
N THR A 39 -8.73 -10.53 -13.08
CA THR A 39 -8.64 -9.06 -13.12
C THR A 39 -9.77 -8.40 -13.89
N ARG A 40 -10.60 -9.16 -14.62
CA ARG A 40 -11.80 -8.61 -15.24
C ARG A 40 -12.86 -8.41 -14.16
N PRO A 41 -13.23 -7.16 -13.81
CA PRO A 41 -14.41 -6.94 -12.99
C PRO A 41 -15.58 -7.57 -13.74
N ALA A 42 -16.43 -8.31 -13.03
CA ALA A 42 -17.66 -8.85 -13.59
C ALA A 42 -18.46 -7.69 -14.19
N GLN A 43 -18.39 -7.51 -15.52
CA GLN A 43 -19.19 -6.55 -16.25
C GLN A 43 -20.60 -7.15 -16.35
N GLY A 44 -21.30 -7.13 -15.22
CA GLY A 44 -22.74 -7.30 -15.17
C GLY A 44 -23.40 -6.08 -15.81
N LEU A 45 -24.26 -6.35 -16.78
CA LEU A 45 -25.05 -5.38 -17.53
C LEU A 45 -25.77 -4.38 -16.60
N ALA A 46 -25.44 -3.10 -16.73
CA ALA A 46 -26.38 -1.99 -16.53
C ALA A 46 -25.84 -0.78 -17.29
N GLY A 47 -26.52 -0.45 -18.39
CA GLY A 47 -26.20 0.69 -19.21
C GLY A 47 -26.48 2.02 -18.51
N GLY A 48 -25.86 3.06 -19.05
CA GLY A 48 -26.23 4.45 -18.80
C GLY A 48 -25.32 5.17 -17.81
N ARG A 49 -24.56 6.13 -18.36
CA ARG A 49 -23.78 7.19 -17.68
C ARG A 49 -22.35 6.83 -17.28
N ALA A 50 -21.59 6.39 -18.28
CA ALA A 50 -20.14 6.59 -18.29
C ALA A 50 -19.84 8.10 -18.34
N VAL A 51 -19.14 8.63 -17.32
CA VAL A 51 -18.15 9.74 -17.42
C VAL A 51 -17.48 10.07 -16.08
N ALA A 52 -17.97 9.68 -14.90
CA ALA A 52 -17.49 10.30 -13.65
C ALA A 52 -16.52 9.51 -12.75
N THR A 53 -15.97 8.34 -13.13
CA THR A 53 -15.18 7.50 -12.18
C THR A 53 -13.67 7.53 -12.37
N ALA A 54 -13.15 8.00 -13.51
CA ALA A 54 -11.70 8.07 -13.73
C ALA A 54 -10.99 9.14 -12.87
N GLY A 55 -11.72 10.16 -12.40
CA GLY A 55 -11.16 11.22 -11.55
C GLY A 55 -10.86 10.76 -10.12
N VAL A 56 -11.63 9.81 -9.56
CA VAL A 56 -11.59 9.50 -8.13
C VAL A 56 -10.34 8.67 -7.76
N LEU A 57 -9.91 7.75 -8.61
CA LEU A 57 -8.71 6.94 -8.36
C LEU A 57 -7.42 7.74 -8.56
N ALA A 58 -7.38 8.63 -9.56
CA ALA A 58 -6.24 9.53 -9.76
C ALA A 58 -6.13 10.53 -8.59
N LEU A 59 -7.25 11.10 -8.12
CA LEU A 59 -7.27 11.98 -6.95
C LEU A 59 -6.88 11.27 -5.65
N GLY A 60 -7.25 10.00 -5.47
CA GLY A 60 -6.88 9.21 -4.29
C GLY A 60 -5.38 8.98 -4.15
N VAL A 61 -4.69 8.65 -5.25
CA VAL A 61 -3.23 8.45 -5.26
C VAL A 61 -2.49 9.78 -5.05
N ILE A 62 -2.98 10.86 -5.65
CA ILE A 62 -2.41 12.22 -5.49
C ILE A 62 -2.60 12.74 -4.05
N ALA A 63 -3.77 12.51 -3.44
CA ALA A 63 -4.03 12.92 -2.06
C ALA A 63 -3.17 12.17 -1.03
N VAL A 64 -2.90 10.88 -1.27
CA VAL A 64 -1.98 10.09 -0.45
C VAL A 64 -0.54 10.60 -0.61
N TRP A 65 -0.12 10.96 -1.82
CA TRP A 65 1.21 11.55 -2.06
C TRP A 65 1.38 12.94 -1.43
N ALA A 66 0.35 13.80 -1.46
CA ALA A 66 0.38 15.09 -0.78
C ALA A 66 0.53 14.97 0.74
N ARG A 67 0.03 13.87 1.33
CA ARG A 67 0.07 13.61 2.78
C ARG A 67 1.41 13.04 3.27
N LEU A 68 2.27 12.54 2.38
CA LEU A 68 3.59 11.97 2.73
C LEU A 68 4.79 12.91 2.54
N GLY A 69 4.58 14.14 2.09
CA GLY A 69 5.55 15.24 2.28
C GLY A 69 6.25 15.76 1.02
N GLY A 70 5.58 16.66 0.29
CA GLY A 70 6.29 17.58 -0.61
C GLY A 70 5.61 17.85 -1.94
N TRP A 71 4.46 18.53 -1.93
CA TRP A 71 4.12 19.43 -3.04
C TRP A 71 2.99 20.37 -2.59
N SER A 72 3.34 21.61 -2.25
CA SER A 72 2.40 22.73 -2.36
C SER A 72 2.64 23.36 -3.73
N PRO A 73 1.88 23.02 -4.78
CA PRO A 73 1.84 23.87 -5.95
C PRO A 73 1.11 25.13 -5.50
N GLN A 74 1.87 26.14 -5.10
CA GLN A 74 1.39 27.51 -4.93
C GLN A 74 0.94 27.97 -6.33
N PRO A 75 -0.36 28.12 -6.64
CA PRO A 75 -0.72 28.82 -7.86
C PRO A 75 -0.24 30.26 -7.68
N ALA A 76 0.61 30.73 -8.58
CA ALA A 76 0.93 32.14 -8.70
C ALA A 76 -0.37 32.90 -9.01
N ARG A 77 -0.99 33.44 -7.96
CA ARG A 77 -2.18 34.29 -8.08
C ARG A 77 -1.68 35.69 -8.41
N PRO A 78 -2.17 36.35 -9.48
CA PRO A 78 -1.78 37.72 -9.79
C PRO A 78 -2.14 38.62 -8.60
N GLN A 79 -1.17 39.41 -8.16
CA GLN A 79 -1.31 40.37 -7.08
C GLN A 79 -2.36 41.41 -7.49
N SER A 80 -3.54 41.34 -6.87
CA SER A 80 -4.38 42.53 -6.71
C SER A 80 -4.22 42.97 -5.27
N ALA A 81 -3.46 44.04 -5.11
CA ALA A 81 -3.35 44.78 -3.87
C ALA A 81 -4.74 45.21 -3.42
N LEU A 82 -5.13 44.83 -2.21
CA LEU A 82 -6.03 45.57 -1.33
C LEU A 82 -5.93 44.95 0.07
N THR A 83 -5.39 45.76 0.98
CA THR A 83 -5.10 45.48 2.39
C THR A 83 -6.35 44.98 3.12
N ALA A 84 -6.29 43.76 3.69
CA ALA A 84 -7.25 43.26 4.66
C ALA A 84 -6.49 42.56 5.81
N PRO A 85 -6.92 42.72 7.08
CA PRO A 85 -6.19 42.21 8.24
C PRO A 85 -6.18 40.68 8.25
N LEU A 86 -5.00 40.07 8.45
CA LEU A 86 -4.81 38.62 8.43
C LEU A 86 -5.61 37.94 9.57
N PRO A 87 -6.57 37.04 9.29
CA PRO A 87 -7.01 36.08 10.29
C PRO A 87 -5.91 35.03 10.48
N SER A 88 -5.61 34.74 11.74
CA SER A 88 -4.56 33.83 12.19
C SER A 88 -4.63 32.46 11.50
N SER A 89 -3.55 32.09 10.79
CA SER A 89 -3.38 30.85 9.99
C SER A 89 -3.83 29.57 10.71
N ALA A 90 -3.70 29.53 12.04
CA ALA A 90 -4.11 28.40 12.87
C ALA A 90 -5.62 28.11 12.80
N ALA A 91 -6.47 29.14 12.74
CA ALA A 91 -7.93 28.97 12.68
C ALA A 91 -8.42 28.42 11.34
N GLY A 92 -7.71 28.74 10.25
CA GLY A 92 -8.01 28.18 8.93
C GLY A 92 -7.66 26.69 8.82
N HIS A 93 -6.58 26.27 9.49
CA HIS A 93 -6.15 24.87 9.51
C HIS A 93 -7.11 23.98 10.31
N THR A 94 -7.56 24.43 11.49
CA THR A 94 -8.56 23.70 12.29
C THR A 94 -9.91 23.60 11.57
N ALA A 95 -10.40 24.68 10.97
CA ALA A 95 -11.66 24.66 10.23
C ALA A 95 -11.63 23.77 8.96
N ALA A 96 -10.45 23.54 8.37
CA ALA A 96 -10.27 22.60 7.27
C ALA A 96 -10.23 21.15 7.78
N MET A 97 -9.61 20.92 8.93
CA MET A 97 -9.56 19.62 9.61
C MET A 97 -10.96 19.16 10.03
N GLU A 98 -11.75 20.04 10.64
CA GLU A 98 -13.12 19.75 11.08
C GLU A 98 -14.05 19.41 9.91
N ARG A 99 -13.97 20.17 8.82
CA ARG A 99 -14.72 19.86 7.58
C ARG A 99 -14.31 18.54 6.97
N TRP A 100 -13.02 18.20 7.02
CA TRP A 100 -12.55 16.92 6.53
C TRP A 100 -13.04 15.76 7.41
N LEU A 101 -12.98 15.89 8.73
CA LEU A 101 -13.51 14.89 9.66
C LEU A 101 -15.02 14.70 9.50
N ALA A 102 -15.77 15.80 9.31
CA ALA A 102 -17.21 15.75 9.04
C ALA A 102 -17.56 15.12 7.68
N SER A 103 -16.60 15.06 6.76
CA SER A 103 -16.79 14.41 5.44
C SER A 103 -16.52 12.91 5.45
N LEU A 104 -15.98 12.37 6.55
CA LEU A 104 -15.79 10.93 6.68
C LEU A 104 -17.16 10.26 6.91
N PRO A 105 -17.44 9.11 6.27
CA PRO A 105 -18.67 8.37 6.50
C PRO A 105 -18.80 8.02 7.99
N SER A 106 -19.96 8.32 8.56
CA SER A 106 -20.24 8.15 9.99
C SER A 106 -20.28 6.70 10.44
N GLU A 107 -20.47 5.78 9.49
CA GLU A 107 -20.44 4.33 9.72
C GLU A 107 -19.14 3.74 9.18
N PRO A 108 -18.35 3.02 10.00
CA PRO A 108 -17.17 2.33 9.54
C PRO A 108 -17.58 1.21 8.56
N ALA A 109 -17.20 1.35 7.30
CA ALA A 109 -17.42 0.32 6.30
C ALA A 109 -16.51 -0.88 6.57
N VAL A 110 -17.09 -1.98 7.07
CA VAL A 110 -16.38 -3.25 7.27
C VAL A 110 -16.25 -3.97 5.93
N VAL A 111 -15.17 -3.67 5.20
CA VAL A 111 -14.85 -4.36 3.94
C VAL A 111 -14.27 -5.73 4.23
N HIS A 112 -15.01 -6.78 3.87
CA HIS A 112 -14.53 -8.16 3.97
C HIS A 112 -13.61 -8.46 2.80
N VAL A 113 -12.30 -8.31 3.03
CA VAL A 113 -11.27 -8.83 2.14
C VAL A 113 -10.96 -10.25 2.60
N GLY A 114 -10.91 -11.21 1.67
CA GLY A 114 -10.48 -12.57 2.03
C GLY A 114 -9.12 -12.51 2.73
N THR A 115 -8.97 -13.17 3.88
CA THR A 115 -7.80 -13.03 4.76
C THR A 115 -6.50 -13.27 4.00
N ARG A 116 -6.49 -14.27 3.10
CA ARG A 116 -5.37 -14.55 2.19
C ARG A 116 -4.96 -13.35 1.32
N ALA A 117 -5.92 -12.60 0.78
CA ALA A 117 -5.63 -11.42 -0.03
C ALA A 117 -5.11 -10.26 0.83
N ALA A 118 -5.62 -10.11 2.06
CA ALA A 118 -5.12 -9.12 3.01
C ALA A 118 -3.67 -9.42 3.43
N VAL A 119 -3.36 -10.68 3.73
CA VAL A 119 -2.00 -11.12 4.05
C VAL A 119 -1.06 -10.86 2.86
N THR A 120 -1.39 -11.35 1.65
CA THR A 120 -0.52 -11.15 0.48
C THR A 120 -0.30 -9.67 0.19
N GLY A 121 -1.35 -8.83 0.30
CA GLY A 121 -1.19 -7.38 0.14
C GLY A 121 -0.26 -6.74 1.19
N LEU A 122 -0.29 -7.21 2.44
CA LEU A 122 0.64 -6.76 3.49
C LEU A 122 2.07 -7.23 3.22
N GLU A 123 2.26 -8.49 2.81
CA GLU A 123 3.57 -9.06 2.46
C GLU A 123 4.20 -8.30 1.28
N ASP A 124 3.44 -8.05 0.21
CA ASP A 124 3.87 -7.27 -0.95
C ASP A 124 4.28 -5.85 -0.55
N ARG A 125 3.50 -5.22 0.33
CA ARG A 125 3.79 -3.85 0.79
C ARG A 125 5.04 -3.80 1.68
N ILE A 126 5.28 -4.83 2.50
CA ILE A 126 6.51 -4.97 3.29
C ILE A 126 7.71 -5.11 2.35
N ALA A 127 7.63 -6.00 1.34
CA ALA A 127 8.69 -6.17 0.35
C ALA A 127 9.03 -4.85 -0.34
N GLN A 128 8.03 -4.08 -0.77
CA GLN A 128 8.24 -2.77 -1.37
C GLN A 128 8.96 -1.78 -0.43
N VAL A 129 8.60 -1.75 0.87
CA VAL A 129 9.28 -0.88 1.84
C VAL A 129 10.72 -1.33 2.07
N ASP A 130 10.97 -2.65 2.06
CA ASP A 130 12.31 -3.21 2.22
C ASP A 130 13.21 -2.90 1.00
N ASP A 131 12.65 -2.91 -0.21
CA ASP A 131 13.35 -2.45 -1.43
C ASP A 131 13.72 -0.96 -1.33
N LEU A 132 12.78 -0.11 -0.88
CA LEU A 132 13.02 1.32 -0.68
C LEU A 132 14.06 1.58 0.42
N LEU A 133 14.02 0.82 1.52
CA LEU A 133 15.04 0.89 2.58
C LEU A 133 16.41 0.50 2.06
N SER A 134 16.48 -0.51 1.21
CA SER A 134 17.73 -0.96 0.59
C SER A 134 18.28 0.11 -0.36
N ALA A 135 17.43 0.69 -1.21
CA ALA A 135 17.80 1.79 -2.10
C ALA A 135 18.29 3.03 -1.32
N GLU A 136 17.55 3.47 -0.31
CA GLU A 136 17.91 4.67 0.47
C GLU A 136 19.20 4.48 1.29
N ARG A 137 19.50 3.25 1.73
CA ARG A 137 20.79 2.91 2.37
C ARG A 137 21.96 2.98 1.41
N LEU A 138 21.77 2.55 0.17
CA LEU A 138 22.80 2.62 -0.88
C LEU A 138 23.10 4.06 -1.26
N ASP A 139 22.06 4.89 -1.40
CA ASP A 139 22.20 6.30 -1.77
C ASP A 139 22.71 7.18 -0.60
N GLN A 140 22.73 6.66 0.63
CA GLN A 140 23.11 7.37 1.87
C GLN A 140 22.41 8.73 2.08
N ALA A 141 21.28 8.94 1.40
CA ALA A 141 20.89 10.30 1.07
C ALA A 141 20.21 11.02 2.25
N HIS A 142 19.35 10.33 3.04
CA HIS A 142 18.57 11.03 4.07
C HIS A 142 18.24 10.18 5.32
N PRO A 143 18.83 10.47 6.51
CA PRO A 143 18.56 9.71 7.73
C PRO A 143 17.11 9.82 8.21
N ALA A 144 16.45 10.97 8.01
CA ALA A 144 15.05 11.17 8.38
C ALA A 144 14.10 10.27 7.55
N ARG A 145 14.38 10.11 6.24
CA ARG A 145 13.61 9.25 5.36
C ARG A 145 13.80 7.78 5.70
N LEU A 146 15.03 7.40 6.06
CA LEU A 146 15.38 6.07 6.52
C LEU A 146 14.60 5.69 7.79
N LEU A 147 14.51 6.60 8.77
CA LEU A 147 13.70 6.40 9.98
C LEU A 147 12.20 6.28 9.65
N ALA A 148 11.67 7.12 8.75
CA ALA A 148 10.27 7.05 8.34
C ALA A 148 9.93 5.70 7.68
N LEU A 149 10.80 5.20 6.82
CA LEU A 149 10.65 3.89 6.18
C LEU A 149 10.75 2.74 7.20
N GLN A 150 11.68 2.82 8.16
CA GLN A 150 11.77 1.83 9.24
C GLN A 150 10.51 1.81 10.10
N GLN A 151 9.95 2.98 10.43
CA GLN A 151 8.71 3.07 11.18
C GLN A 151 7.53 2.52 10.38
N ALA A 152 7.47 2.77 9.07
CA ALA A 152 6.47 2.20 8.18
C ALA A 152 6.54 0.67 8.16
N ARG A 153 7.75 0.10 8.05
CA ARG A 153 7.98 -1.35 8.09
C ARG A 153 7.45 -1.96 9.39
N THR A 154 7.81 -1.39 10.54
CA THR A 154 7.36 -1.90 11.85
C THR A 154 5.84 -1.91 11.97
N ARG A 155 5.16 -0.87 11.47
CA ARG A 155 3.69 -0.82 11.47
C ARG A 155 3.07 -1.90 10.59
N LEU A 156 3.61 -2.13 9.40
CA LEU A 156 3.10 -3.15 8.46
C LEU A 156 3.31 -4.58 9.00
N VAL A 157 4.48 -4.86 9.56
CA VAL A 157 4.76 -6.14 10.20
C VAL A 157 3.83 -6.36 11.38
N GLY A 158 3.58 -5.33 12.20
CA GLY A 158 2.59 -5.39 13.28
C GLY A 158 1.19 -5.72 12.78
N ALA A 159 0.74 -5.10 11.69
CA ALA A 159 -0.55 -5.41 11.07
C ALA A 159 -0.61 -6.84 10.54
N LEU A 160 0.46 -7.35 9.92
CA LEU A 160 0.53 -8.73 9.44
C LEU A 160 0.39 -9.73 10.59
N VAL A 161 1.07 -9.49 11.72
CA VAL A 161 0.93 -10.34 12.92
C VAL A 161 -0.51 -10.34 13.43
N GLN A 162 -1.17 -9.18 13.49
CA GLN A 162 -2.57 -9.08 13.91
C GLN A 162 -3.52 -9.86 12.99
N VAL A 163 -3.32 -9.78 11.67
CA VAL A 163 -4.13 -10.54 10.70
C VAL A 163 -3.89 -12.04 10.85
N ARG A 164 -2.64 -12.48 10.99
CA ARG A 164 -2.31 -13.91 11.20
C ARG A 164 -2.89 -14.44 12.51
N TYR A 165 -2.87 -13.65 13.57
CA TYR A 165 -3.49 -14.00 14.84
C TYR A 165 -5.03 -14.14 14.71
N ALA A 166 -5.67 -13.22 13.98
CA ALA A 166 -7.10 -13.33 13.70
C ALA A 166 -7.44 -14.56 12.84
N GLU A 167 -6.59 -14.93 11.87
CA GLU A 167 -6.73 -16.17 11.10
C GLU A 167 -6.68 -17.41 12.02
N THR A 168 -5.71 -17.47 12.94
CA THR A 168 -5.59 -18.61 13.87
C THR A 168 -6.80 -18.75 14.79
N LEU A 169 -7.31 -17.64 15.32
CA LEU A 169 -8.52 -17.65 16.15
C LEU A 169 -9.78 -18.07 15.36
N ALA A 170 -9.88 -17.65 14.10
CA ALA A 170 -10.99 -18.02 13.25
C ALA A 170 -10.98 -19.52 12.91
N ASP A 171 -9.80 -20.11 12.70
CA ASP A 171 -9.65 -21.54 12.45
C ASP A 171 -9.96 -22.40 13.69
N GLU A 172 -9.64 -21.94 14.90
CA GLU A 172 -9.99 -22.63 16.16
C GLU A 172 -11.51 -22.61 16.47
N SER A 173 -12.23 -21.61 15.95
CA SER A 173 -13.67 -21.44 16.20
C SER A 173 -14.58 -22.25 15.27
N ARG A 174 -14.01 -23.00 14.33
CA ARG A 174 -14.73 -23.76 13.29
C ARG A 174 -14.71 -25.27 13.59
#